data_AF-A0A3B4GCE1-F1
#
_entry.id   AF-A0A3B4GCE1-F1
#
_cell.length_a   1.000
_cell.length_b   1.000
_cell.length_c   1.000
_cell.angle_alpha   90.00
_cell.angle_beta   90.00
_cell.angle_gamma   90.00
#
_symmetry.space_group_name_H-M   'P 1'
#
loop_
_entity.id
_entity.type
_entity.pdbx_description
1 polymer ?
#
loop_
_entity_poly.entity_id
_entity_poly.type
_entity_poly.pdbx_seq_one_letter_code
_entity_poly.pdbx_strand_id
1 'polypeptide(L)'
;MSSLLREEMQRVLFRPAKERLVEFIEIEEPSHGRHFFCMSVPLKSTSKRSFTKRSCIQECYRRAEIWSLKDLTLIDGRNPDVDDPCFLLHFDEVRTVTAISCSAKYAMVRALVALSDRYCQRSLNLRNFDWPYIKPTSFYSNKGDCAVLSQICFYAINLVCLSMCHVPLDG
;
A
#
# COMPACT_ATOMS: atom_id res chain seq x y z
N MET A 1 -6.58 5.47 9.85
CA MET A 1 -6.60 6.86 9.35
C MET A 1 -6.50 6.99 7.82
N SER A 2 -6.41 5.91 7.03
CA SER A 2 -6.18 6.00 5.57
C SER A 2 -7.42 6.23 4.70
N SER A 3 -8.65 6.06 5.21
CA SER A 3 -9.88 6.12 4.41
C SER A 3 -10.24 7.54 3.96
N LEU A 4 -10.19 8.52 4.87
CA LEU A 4 -10.50 9.92 4.57
C LEU A 4 -9.51 10.52 3.58
N LEU A 5 -8.20 10.29 3.80
CA LEU A 5 -7.15 10.74 2.87
C LEU A 5 -7.32 10.10 1.48
N ARG A 6 -7.60 8.79 1.42
CA ARG A 6 -7.89 8.10 0.15
C ARG A 6 -9.07 8.72 -0.59
N GLU A 7 -10.17 8.99 0.11
CA GLU A 7 -11.36 9.60 -0.47
C GLU A 7 -11.09 11.02 -0.98
N GLU A 8 -10.32 11.79 -0.23
CA GLU A 8 -9.89 13.11 -0.62
C GLU A 8 -9.00 13.08 -1.86
N MET A 9 -7.94 12.27 -1.88
CA MET A 9 -7.07 12.11 -3.06
C MET A 9 -7.87 11.61 -4.26
N GLN A 10 -8.75 10.62 -4.08
CA GLN A 10 -9.64 10.14 -5.13
C GLN A 10 -10.52 11.27 -5.68
N ARG A 11 -11.07 12.14 -4.82
CA ARG A 11 -11.95 13.24 -5.23
C ARG A 11 -11.19 14.37 -5.92
N VAL A 12 -10.02 14.75 -5.40
CA VAL A 12 -9.25 15.94 -5.81
C VAL A 12 -8.34 15.64 -6.99
N LEU A 13 -7.64 14.49 -6.98
CA LEU A 13 -6.64 14.16 -8.00
C LEU A 13 -7.18 13.22 -9.07
N PHE A 14 -7.81 12.11 -8.69
CA PHE A 14 -8.04 10.98 -9.62
C PHE A 14 -9.39 11.06 -10.34
N ARG A 15 -10.47 11.46 -9.66
CA ARG A 15 -11.80 11.58 -10.26
C ARG A 15 -11.86 12.61 -11.39
N PRO A 16 -11.23 13.81 -11.30
CA PRO A 16 -11.17 14.75 -12.42
C PRO A 16 -10.45 14.19 -13.65
N ALA A 17 -9.43 13.35 -13.43
CA ALA A 17 -8.70 12.65 -14.49
C ALA A 17 -9.42 11.38 -15.02
N LYS A 18 -10.64 11.09 -14.54
CA LYS A 18 -11.38 9.85 -14.84
C LYS A 18 -10.59 8.59 -14.48
N GLU A 19 -9.90 8.62 -13.36
CA GLU A 19 -9.12 7.51 -12.83
C GLU A 19 -9.65 7.08 -11.45
N ARG A 20 -9.35 5.84 -11.10
CA ARG A 20 -9.59 5.28 -9.77
C ARG A 20 -8.25 5.03 -9.09
N LEU A 21 -8.07 5.61 -7.90
CA LEU A 21 -6.95 5.33 -7.01
C LEU A 21 -7.07 3.88 -6.50
N VAL A 22 -6.03 3.09 -6.76
CA VAL A 22 -5.96 1.68 -6.37
C VAL A 22 -5.22 1.54 -5.05
N GLU A 23 -4.02 2.11 -4.96
CA GLU A 23 -3.19 2.08 -3.75
C GLU A 23 -2.31 3.32 -3.69
N PHE A 24 -1.92 3.71 -2.48
CA PHE A 24 -0.93 4.75 -2.28
C PHE A 24 -0.11 4.49 -1.02
N ILE A 25 1.14 4.96 -1.01
CA ILE A 25 2.00 5.00 0.17
C ILE A 25 2.63 6.37 0.30
N GLU A 26 3.05 6.70 1.52
CA GLU A 26 3.93 7.84 1.77
C GLU A 26 5.38 7.40 1.48
N ILE A 27 6.12 8.27 0.82
CA ILE A 27 7.53 8.09 0.44
C ILE A 27 8.32 9.32 0.90
N GLU A 28 9.62 9.14 1.11
CA GLU A 28 10.54 10.21 1.42
C GLU A 28 11.48 10.46 0.25
N GLU A 29 11.53 11.71 -0.21
CA GLU A 29 12.52 12.17 -1.18
C GLU A 29 13.56 13.05 -0.47
N PRO A 30 14.87 12.82 -0.69
CA PRO A 30 15.93 13.56 0.01
C PRO A 30 15.84 15.09 -0.12
N SER A 31 15.39 15.59 -1.27
CA SER A 31 15.36 17.03 -1.58
C SER A 31 13.99 17.68 -1.36
N HIS A 32 12.90 16.91 -1.36
CA HIS A 32 11.54 17.44 -1.36
C HIS A 32 10.75 17.03 -0.11
N GLY A 33 11.27 16.12 0.71
CA GLY A 33 10.58 15.61 1.88
C GLY A 33 9.51 14.59 1.51
N ARG A 34 8.41 14.56 2.25
CA ARG A 34 7.42 13.49 2.16
C ARG A 34 6.42 13.70 1.02
N HIS A 35 6.25 12.65 0.21
CA HIS A 35 5.37 12.61 -0.95
C HIS A 35 4.47 11.39 -0.90
N PHE A 36 3.47 11.36 -1.79
CA PHE A 36 2.65 10.18 -1.97
C PHE A 36 2.96 9.50 -3.30
N PHE A 37 3.38 8.24 -3.23
CA PHE A 37 3.46 7.39 -4.40
C PHE A 37 2.11 6.69 -4.61
N CYS A 38 1.47 6.99 -5.74
CA CYS A 38 0.10 6.57 -6.01
C CYS A 38 0.02 5.68 -7.25
N MET A 39 -0.86 4.69 -7.19
CA MET A 39 -1.25 3.88 -8.35
C MET A 39 -2.71 4.10 -8.67
N SER A 40 -2.99 4.41 -9.94
CA SER A 40 -4.35 4.58 -10.43
C SER A 40 -4.58 3.85 -11.74
N VAL A 41 -5.85 3.54 -12.00
CA VAL A 41 -6.29 2.92 -13.25
C VAL A 41 -7.36 3.79 -13.91
N PRO A 42 -7.41 3.87 -15.25
CA PRO A 42 -8.46 4.61 -15.93
C PRO A 42 -9.82 3.95 -15.66
N LEU A 43 -10.84 4.77 -15.42
CA LEU A 43 -12.24 4.32 -15.37
C LEU A 43 -12.68 3.98 -16.79
N LYS A 44 -13.15 2.74 -17.00
CA LYS A 44 -13.93 2.42 -18.21
C LYS A 44 -15.17 3.30 -18.19
N SER A 45 -15.41 4.05 -19.25
CA SER A 45 -16.44 5.10 -19.29
C SER A 45 -17.85 4.52 -19.10
N THR A 46 -18.34 4.51 -17.86
CA THR A 46 -19.78 4.41 -17.58
C THR A 46 -20.22 5.73 -16.97
N SER A 47 -20.74 6.58 -17.85
CA SER A 47 -21.19 7.94 -17.57
C SER A 47 -22.30 7.95 -16.53
N LYS A 48 -22.02 8.34 -15.28
CA LYS A 48 -22.97 9.08 -14.42
C LYS A 48 -22.20 10.11 -13.60
N ARG A 49 -22.34 11.39 -13.98
CA ARG A 49 -21.78 12.53 -13.25
C ARG A 49 -22.73 12.85 -12.09
N SER A 50 -22.22 12.82 -10.87
CA SER A 50 -22.76 13.60 -9.76
C SER A 50 -21.67 14.60 -9.34
N PHE A 51 -21.98 15.89 -9.47
CA PHE A 51 -21.15 16.96 -8.94
C PHE A 51 -21.74 17.41 -7.60
N THR A 52 -20.94 17.34 -6.54
CA THR A 52 -21.18 18.08 -5.32
C THR A 52 -19.91 18.85 -4.98
N LYS A 53 -20.06 20.17 -4.81
CA LYS A 53 -19.00 21.13 -4.54
C LYS A 53 -18.94 21.39 -3.04
N ARG A 54 -17.76 21.19 -2.44
CA ARG A 54 -17.38 21.84 -1.18
C ARG A 54 -15.88 22.15 -1.23
N SER A 55 -15.56 23.42 -1.02
CA SER A 55 -14.24 24.03 -0.78
C SER A 55 -14.10 24.30 0.73
N CYS A 56 -12.95 24.44 1.37
CA CYS A 56 -11.51 24.25 1.09
C CYS A 56 -10.86 24.20 2.49
N ILE A 57 -9.89 23.32 2.76
CA ILE A 57 -8.84 23.51 3.78
C ILE A 57 -7.53 22.99 3.15
N GLN A 58 -6.45 23.67 3.53
CA GLN A 58 -5.13 23.76 2.90
C GLN A 58 -4.40 22.42 2.77
N GLU A 59 -4.10 22.05 1.54
CA GLU A 59 -2.85 21.48 1.02
C GLU A 59 -3.15 21.03 -0.41
N CYS A 60 -2.68 21.80 -1.40
CA CYS A 60 -2.95 21.47 -2.79
C CYS A 60 -2.10 20.25 -3.18
N TYR A 61 -2.64 19.05 -3.00
CA TYR A 61 -2.09 17.87 -3.65
C TYR A 61 -1.96 18.14 -5.16
N ARG A 62 -0.76 18.02 -5.69
CA ARG A 62 -0.46 18.14 -7.13
C ARG A 62 0.30 16.90 -7.57
N ARG A 63 0.00 16.42 -8.77
CA ARG A 63 0.80 15.35 -9.39
C ARG A 63 2.12 15.96 -9.84
N ALA A 64 3.23 15.42 -9.33
CA ALA A 64 4.57 15.81 -9.75
C ALA A 64 4.95 15.06 -11.04
N GLU A 65 4.92 13.73 -10.98
CA GLU A 65 5.28 12.84 -12.08
C GLU A 65 4.21 11.76 -12.30
N ILE A 66 4.13 11.25 -13.53
CA ILE A 66 3.22 10.18 -13.93
C ILE A 66 4.01 9.21 -14.81
N TRP A 67 4.04 7.94 -14.41
CA TRP A 67 4.69 6.87 -15.17
C TRP A 67 3.69 5.78 -15.55
N SER A 68 3.87 5.18 -16.71
CA SER A 68 3.02 4.09 -17.20
C SER A 68 3.57 2.75 -16.72
N LEU A 69 2.69 1.91 -16.18
CA LEU A 69 3.05 0.57 -15.71
C LEU A 69 3.62 -0.33 -16.82
N LYS A 70 3.31 -0.04 -18.09
CA LYS A 70 3.82 -0.80 -19.24
C LYS A 70 5.34 -0.64 -19.39
N ASP A 71 5.83 0.54 -19.04
CA ASP A 71 7.23 0.94 -19.25
C ASP A 71 8.12 0.47 -18.09
N LEU A 72 7.51 0.03 -16.98
CA LEU A 72 8.23 -0.56 -15.86
C LEU A 72 8.78 -1.93 -16.26
N THR A 73 10.10 -2.10 -16.29
CA THR A 73 10.75 -3.34 -16.74
C THR A 73 11.18 -4.23 -15.58
N LEU A 74 11.60 -3.63 -14.46
CA LEU A 74 12.11 -4.31 -13.28
C LEU A 74 11.78 -3.52 -12.02
N ILE A 75 11.47 -4.23 -10.94
CA ILE A 75 11.45 -3.69 -9.58
C ILE A 75 12.55 -4.40 -8.78
N ASP A 76 13.47 -3.63 -8.22
CA ASP A 76 14.58 -4.16 -7.42
C ASP A 76 14.43 -3.73 -5.95
N GLY A 77 14.29 -4.71 -5.05
CA GLY A 77 14.18 -4.49 -3.61
C GLY A 77 15.50 -4.17 -2.91
N ARG A 78 16.60 -4.02 -3.66
CA ARG A 78 17.99 -3.82 -3.21
C ARG A 78 18.53 -5.02 -2.44
N ASN A 79 18.27 -5.10 -1.15
CA ASN A 79 18.75 -6.19 -0.30
C ASN A 79 17.56 -6.80 0.46
N PRO A 80 17.25 -8.10 0.25
CA PRO A 80 16.14 -8.76 0.94
C PRO A 80 16.46 -9.06 2.41
N ASP A 81 17.74 -9.18 2.78
CA ASP A 81 18.17 -9.60 4.13
C ASP A 81 18.25 -8.42 5.12
N VAL A 82 17.94 -7.21 4.66
CA VAL A 82 17.99 -5.97 5.45
C VAL A 82 16.61 -5.33 5.48
N ASP A 83 16.21 -4.81 6.64
CA ASP A 83 14.98 -4.03 6.81
C ASP A 83 15.13 -2.63 6.18
N ASP A 84 15.20 -2.61 4.85
CA ASP A 84 15.40 -1.43 4.03
C ASP A 84 14.13 -1.08 3.23
N PRO A 85 13.48 0.07 3.51
CA PRO A 85 12.22 0.45 2.89
C PRO A 85 12.40 1.01 1.47
N CYS A 86 13.63 1.11 0.98
CA CYS A 86 13.91 1.63 -0.34
C CYS A 86 13.92 0.53 -1.41
N PHE A 87 13.49 0.90 -2.62
CA PHE A 87 13.45 0.03 -3.79
C PHE A 87 13.64 0.85 -5.07
N LEU A 88 14.01 0.18 -6.14
CA LEU A 88 14.28 0.79 -7.44
C LEU A 88 13.21 0.38 -8.44
N LEU A 89 12.72 1.35 -9.19
CA LEU A 89 11.83 1.16 -10.32
C LEU A 89 12.61 1.44 -11.60
N HIS A 90 12.73 0.44 -12.45
CA HIS A 90 13.46 0.54 -13.71
C HIS A 90 12.48 0.83 -14.85
N PHE A 91 12.44 2.07 -15.30
CA PHE A 91 11.81 2.49 -16.55
C PHE A 91 12.91 2.73 -17.59
N ASP A 92 12.79 3.77 -18.42
CA ASP A 92 13.90 4.31 -19.22
C ASP A 92 15.02 4.85 -18.32
N GLU A 93 14.63 5.44 -17.18
CA GLU A 93 15.52 5.85 -16.09
C GLU A 93 15.23 5.03 -14.84
N VAL A 94 16.25 4.85 -13.99
CA VAL A 94 16.11 4.19 -12.69
C VAL A 94 15.62 5.21 -11.68
N ARG A 95 14.44 4.97 -11.09
CA ARG A 95 13.85 5.80 -10.03
C ARG A 95 14.04 5.11 -8.68
N THR A 96 14.63 5.82 -7.73
CA THR A 96 14.78 5.36 -6.34
C THR A 96 13.59 5.82 -5.53
N VAL A 97 12.94 4.91 -4.82
CA VAL A 97 11.79 5.21 -3.97
C VAL A 97 12.06 4.72 -2.56
N THR A 98 11.97 5.61 -1.58
CA THR A 98 12.09 5.28 -0.15
C THR A 98 10.72 5.33 0.49
N ALA A 99 10.12 4.19 0.81
CA ALA A 99 8.87 4.18 1.57
C ALA A 99 9.10 4.59 3.03
N ILE A 100 8.05 5.04 3.73
CA ILE A 100 8.13 5.29 5.18
C ILE A 100 8.37 4.02 6.02
N SER A 101 8.16 2.83 5.44
CA SER A 101 8.37 1.53 6.09
C SER A 101 8.52 0.40 5.07
N CYS A 102 9.13 -0.71 5.49
CA CYS A 102 9.20 -1.93 4.67
C CYS A 102 7.82 -2.52 4.39
N SER A 103 6.91 -2.44 5.36
CA SER A 103 5.52 -2.87 5.15
C SER A 103 4.83 -2.08 4.04
N ALA A 104 5.10 -0.77 3.91
CA ALA A 104 4.61 0.07 2.82
C ALA A 104 5.26 -0.29 1.47
N LYS A 105 6.58 -0.52 1.42
CA LYS A 105 7.29 -1.05 0.24
C LYS A 105 6.63 -2.33 -0.27
N TYR A 106 6.48 -3.33 0.59
CA TYR A 106 5.86 -4.61 0.20
C TYR A 106 4.37 -4.46 -0.16
N ALA A 107 3.61 -3.58 0.50
CA ALA A 107 2.23 -3.29 0.11
C ALA A 107 2.12 -2.71 -1.30
N MET A 108 2.99 -1.75 -1.63
CA MET A 108 3.05 -1.11 -2.94
C MET A 108 3.45 -2.11 -4.05
N VAL A 109 4.51 -2.89 -3.84
CA VAL A 109 4.98 -3.87 -4.84
C VAL A 109 3.92 -4.96 -5.10
N ARG A 110 3.21 -5.43 -4.07
CA ARG A 110 2.07 -6.34 -4.25
C ARG A 110 1.00 -5.78 -5.17
N ALA A 111 0.64 -4.52 -4.97
CA ALA A 111 -0.39 -3.89 -5.78
C ALA A 111 0.11 -3.61 -7.21
N LEU A 112 1.41 -3.30 -7.42
CA LEU A 112 2.02 -3.24 -8.76
C LEU A 112 1.93 -4.59 -9.50
N VAL A 113 2.29 -5.69 -8.84
CA VAL A 113 2.21 -7.04 -9.41
C VAL A 113 0.77 -7.38 -9.80
N ALA A 114 -0.18 -7.16 -8.88
CA ALA A 114 -1.59 -7.43 -9.13
C ALA A 114 -2.16 -6.60 -10.29
N LEU A 115 -1.73 -5.34 -10.44
CA LEU A 115 -2.12 -4.48 -11.55
C LEU A 115 -1.49 -4.90 -12.87
N SER A 116 -0.21 -5.30 -12.87
CA SER A 116 0.46 -5.77 -14.08
C SER A 116 -0.15 -7.07 -14.59
N ASP A 117 -0.42 -8.03 -13.69
CA ASP A 117 -1.10 -9.29 -14.05
C ASP A 117 -2.49 -8.99 -14.63
N ARG A 118 -3.24 -8.06 -14.04
CA ARG A 118 -4.63 -7.76 -14.44
C ARG A 118 -4.76 -6.92 -15.71
N TYR A 119 -3.89 -5.92 -15.90
CA TYR A 119 -4.05 -4.91 -16.96
C TYR A 119 -2.99 -4.99 -18.06
N CYS A 120 -1.79 -5.50 -17.74
CA CYS A 120 -0.72 -5.68 -18.70
C CYS A 120 -0.60 -7.14 -19.17
N GLN A 121 -1.27 -8.08 -18.50
CA GLN A 121 -1.15 -9.53 -18.76
C GLN A 121 0.31 -9.99 -18.76
N ARG A 122 1.13 -9.35 -17.92
CA ARG A 122 2.57 -9.52 -17.87
C ARG A 122 3.02 -9.68 -16.43
N SER A 123 3.82 -10.71 -16.18
CA SER A 123 4.50 -10.86 -14.90
C SER A 123 5.63 -9.83 -14.78
N LEU A 124 5.60 -9.00 -13.74
CA LEU A 124 6.70 -8.07 -13.47
C LEU A 124 7.96 -8.82 -13.05
N ASN A 125 9.10 -8.39 -13.56
CA ASN A 125 10.39 -8.86 -13.10
C ASN A 125 10.67 -8.23 -11.73
N LEU A 126 10.79 -9.08 -10.70
CA LEU A 126 11.14 -8.67 -9.35
C LEU A 126 12.49 -9.24 -8.98
N ARG A 127 13.37 -8.42 -8.41
CA ARG A 127 14.66 -8.82 -7.84
C ARG A 127 14.74 -8.39 -6.38
N ASN A 128 15.45 -9.18 -5.58
CA ASN A 128 15.77 -8.82 -4.19
C ASN A 128 14.51 -8.57 -3.32
N PHE A 129 13.48 -9.39 -3.50
CA PHE A 129 12.28 -9.41 -2.68
C PHE A 129 12.03 -10.81 -2.14
N ASP A 130 11.51 -10.88 -0.92
CA ASP A 130 10.98 -12.11 -0.37
C ASP A 130 9.63 -12.43 -1.02
N TRP A 131 9.63 -13.41 -1.93
CA TRP A 131 8.44 -13.88 -2.64
C TRP A 131 7.24 -14.20 -1.74
N PRO A 132 7.40 -14.81 -0.55
CA PRO A 132 6.27 -15.07 0.36
C PRO A 132 5.51 -13.81 0.78
N TYR A 133 6.18 -12.65 0.86
CA TYR A 133 5.54 -11.38 1.20
C TYR A 133 4.88 -10.69 0.00
N ILE A 134 5.25 -11.07 -1.23
CA ILE A 134 4.71 -10.52 -2.47
C ILE A 134 3.51 -11.32 -2.97
N LYS A 135 3.67 -12.63 -3.18
CA LYS A 135 2.55 -13.50 -3.51
C LYS A 135 2.27 -14.30 -2.24
N PRO A 136 1.23 -13.95 -1.45
CA PRO A 136 0.88 -14.78 -0.32
C PRO A 136 0.62 -16.19 -0.88
N THR A 137 1.43 -17.15 -0.44
CA THR A 137 1.03 -18.55 -0.48
C THR A 137 -0.31 -18.63 0.26
N SER A 138 -1.16 -19.58 -0.10
CA SER A 138 -2.54 -19.72 0.41
C SER A 138 -2.69 -19.65 1.95
N PHE A 139 -1.60 -19.75 2.70
CA PHE A 139 -1.51 -19.56 4.14
C PHE A 139 -1.72 -18.11 4.66
N TYR A 140 -1.36 -17.07 3.90
CA TYR A 140 -1.34 -15.67 4.39
C TYR A 140 -2.33 -14.73 3.67
N SER A 141 -3.22 -15.27 2.82
CA SER A 141 -4.04 -14.46 1.91
C SER A 141 -5.20 -13.71 2.59
N ASN A 142 -5.50 -13.96 3.87
CA ASN A 142 -6.57 -13.28 4.59
C ASN A 142 -6.02 -12.24 5.58
N LYS A 143 -5.77 -11.04 5.05
CA LYS A 143 -5.39 -9.87 5.87
C LYS A 143 -6.44 -9.51 6.94
N GLY A 144 -7.71 -9.85 6.71
CA GLY A 144 -8.78 -9.70 7.72
C GLY A 144 -8.66 -10.74 8.83
N ASP A 145 -8.36 -11.98 8.48
CA ASP A 145 -8.36 -13.10 9.42
C ASP A 145 -7.13 -13.08 10.32
N CYS A 146 -5.94 -12.68 9.86
CA CYS A 146 -4.77 -12.59 10.75
C CYS A 146 -4.94 -11.54 11.86
N ALA A 147 -5.61 -10.42 11.59
CA ALA A 147 -5.88 -9.42 12.61
C ALA A 147 -6.91 -9.93 13.63
N VAL A 148 -7.97 -10.59 13.14
CA VAL A 148 -8.98 -11.23 13.99
C VAL A 148 -8.37 -12.36 14.81
N LEU A 149 -7.52 -13.19 14.21
CA LEU A 149 -6.82 -14.29 14.86
C LEU A 149 -5.87 -13.77 15.93
N SER A 150 -5.09 -12.72 15.64
CA SER A 150 -4.21 -12.08 16.62
C SER A 150 -5.02 -11.53 17.80
N GLN A 151 -6.15 -10.87 17.53
CA GLN A 151 -7.03 -10.34 18.57
C GLN A 151 -7.64 -11.47 19.43
N ILE A 152 -8.08 -12.58 18.81
CA ILE A 152 -8.56 -13.77 19.52
C ILE A 152 -7.46 -14.38 20.39
N CYS A 153 -6.24 -14.50 19.86
CA CYS A 153 -5.10 -15.02 20.63
C CYS A 153 -4.77 -14.12 21.84
N PHE A 154 -4.79 -12.80 21.67
CA PHE A 154 -4.59 -11.87 22.80
C PHE A 154 -5.68 -12.02 23.88
N TYR A 155 -6.94 -12.15 23.48
CA TYR A 155 -8.04 -12.40 24.43
C TYR A 155 -7.87 -13.74 25.16
N ALA A 156 -7.49 -14.81 24.45
CA ALA A 156 -7.27 -16.11 25.05
C ALA A 156 -6.12 -16.09 26.07
N ILE A 157 -5.00 -15.43 25.76
CA ILE A 157 -3.87 -15.27 26.68
C ILE A 157 -4.30 -14.50 27.92
N ASN A 158 -5.04 -13.40 27.77
CA ASN A 158 -5.54 -12.62 28.91
C ASN A 158 -6.48 -13.45 29.81
N LEU A 159 -7.36 -14.27 29.23
CA LEU A 159 -8.24 -15.17 29.99
C LEU A 159 -7.46 -16.25 30.75
N VAL A 160 -6.43 -16.82 30.14
CA VAL A 160 -5.54 -17.79 30.80
C VAL A 160 -4.79 -17.10 31.95
N CYS A 161 -4.24 -15.91 31.75
CA CYS A 161 -3.59 -15.13 32.81
C CYS A 161 -4.55 -14.84 33.98
N LEU A 162 -5.81 -14.49 33.70
CA LEU A 162 -6.83 -14.27 34.74
C LEU A 162 -7.19 -15.56 35.50
N SER A 163 -7.20 -16.71 34.82
CA SER A 163 -7.48 -18.01 35.45
C SER A 163 -6.34 -18.51 36.36
N MET A 164 -5.13 -17.98 36.16
CA MET A 164 -3.93 -18.35 36.94
C MET A 164 -3.67 -17.38 38.10
N CYS A 165 -4.48 -16.34 38.27
CA CYS A 165 -4.44 -15.48 39.45
C CYS A 165 -5.10 -16.21 40.63
N HIS A 166 -4.30 -16.72 41.56
CA HIS A 166 -4.81 -17.22 42.84
C HIS A 166 -5.51 -16.09 43.59
N VAL A 167 -6.81 -16.26 43.86
CA VAL A 167 -7.55 -15.41 44.79
C VAL A 167 -6.94 -15.60 46.18
N PRO A 168 -6.48 -14.54 46.87
CA PRO A 168 -6.08 -14.65 48.26
C PRO A 168 -7.31 -15.06 49.07
N LEU A 169 -7.26 -16.23 49.70
CA LEU A 169 -8.22 -16.59 50.72
C LEU A 169 -7.83 -15.81 51.98
N ASP A 170 -8.45 -14.66 52.19
CA ASP A 170 -8.37 -13.94 53.46
C ASP A 170 -8.98 -14.83 54.56
N GLY A 171 -8.15 -15.18 55.54
CA GLY A 171 -8.53 -15.92 56.75
C GLY A 171 -8.91 -15.02 57.91
#